data_AF-A0A172XUZ6-F1
#
_entry.id   AF-A0A172XUZ6-F1
#
_cell.length_a   1.000
_cell.length_b   1.000
_cell.length_c   1.000
_cell.angle_alpha   90.00
_cell.angle_beta   90.00
_cell.angle_gamma   90.00
#
_symmetry.space_group_name_H-M   'P 1'
#
loop_
_entity.id
_entity.type
_entity.pdbx_description
1 polymer ?
#
loop_
_entity_poly.entity_id
_entity_poly.type
_entity_poly.pdbx_seq_one_letter_code
_entity_poly.pdbx_strand_id
1 'polypeptide(L)'
;MKHTKEQILEKAIKVIKDLDGNQSMRKVNHVTFIGNNKLSRGNNIDKEHPCWIAYIESLFGNEDHLTISDETSEPLYYQNFNLITLEIIKNNEGIYQYQK
;
A
#
# COMPACT_ATOMS: atom_id res chain seq x y z
N MET A 1 5.48 3.09 -15.54
CA MET A 1 5.37 1.67 -15.17
C MET A 1 6.75 1.06 -15.21
N LYS A 2 7.44 1.02 -14.08
CA LYS A 2 8.77 0.40 -13.92
C LYS A 2 8.70 -1.02 -13.36
N HIS A 3 7.62 -1.34 -12.65
CA HIS A 3 7.39 -2.67 -12.07
C HIS A 3 6.24 -3.40 -12.76
N THR A 4 6.22 -4.73 -12.68
CA THR A 4 5.09 -5.53 -13.19
C THR A 4 4.00 -5.67 -12.15
N LYS A 5 2.80 -6.06 -12.59
CA LYS A 5 1.66 -6.32 -11.73
C LYS A 5 1.98 -7.40 -10.69
N GLU A 6 2.68 -8.45 -11.11
CA GLU A 6 3.06 -9.58 -10.26
C GLU A 6 4.03 -9.15 -9.15
N GLN A 7 5.06 -8.37 -9.50
CA GLN A 7 6.03 -7.84 -8.54
C GLN A 7 5.36 -6.98 -7.46
N ILE A 8 4.42 -6.13 -7.88
CA ILE A 8 3.69 -5.26 -6.97
C ILE A 8 2.69 -6.05 -6.12
N LEU A 9 2.06 -7.08 -6.68
CA LEU A 9 1.17 -7.96 -5.92
C LEU A 9 1.93 -8.71 -4.82
N GLU A 10 3.07 -9.31 -5.14
CA GLU A 10 3.93 -9.98 -4.16
C GLU A 10 4.38 -9.02 -3.05
N LYS A 11 4.77 -7.80 -3.43
CA LYS A 11 5.15 -6.75 -2.50
C LYS A 11 3.99 -6.34 -1.60
N ALA A 12 2.79 -6.13 -2.15
CA ALA A 12 1.60 -5.78 -1.40
C ALA A 12 1.24 -6.87 -0.37
N ILE A 13 1.29 -8.14 -0.77
CA ILE A 13 1.05 -9.28 0.14
C ILE A 13 2.07 -9.28 1.29
N LYS A 14 3.35 -9.04 1.01
CA LYS A 14 4.37 -8.92 2.05
C LYS A 14 4.05 -7.78 3.01
N VAL A 15 3.77 -6.58 2.49
CA VAL A 15 3.48 -5.39 3.31
C VAL A 15 2.29 -5.65 4.23
N ILE A 16 1.19 -6.23 3.73
CA ILE A 16 0.01 -6.52 4.57
C ILE A 16 0.31 -7.56 5.65
N LYS A 17 1.10 -8.59 5.34
CA LYS A 17 1.57 -9.54 6.37
C LYS A 17 2.40 -8.88 7.46
N ASP A 18 3.28 -7.96 7.09
CA ASP A 18 4.13 -7.24 8.05
C ASP A 18 3.27 -6.30 8.94
N LEU A 19 2.30 -5.59 8.34
CA LEU A 19 1.44 -4.63 9.06
C LEU A 19 0.44 -5.30 10.02
N ASP A 20 -0.06 -6.48 9.68
CA ASP A 20 -1.05 -7.21 10.48
C ASP A 20 -0.47 -8.29 11.39
N GLY A 21 0.79 -8.65 11.15
CA GLY A 21 1.42 -9.83 11.75
C GLY A 21 0.91 -11.16 11.18
N ASN A 22 1.41 -12.25 11.77
CA ASN A 22 1.25 -13.62 11.28
C ASN A 22 -0.20 -14.16 11.25
N GLN A 23 -1.21 -13.41 11.70
CA GLN A 23 -2.60 -13.90 11.84
C GLN A 23 -3.59 -13.22 10.89
N SER A 24 -3.14 -12.43 9.91
CA SER A 24 -4.05 -11.72 9.01
C SER A 24 -4.84 -12.64 8.09
N MET A 25 -6.16 -12.50 8.12
CA MET A 25 -7.10 -13.04 7.12
C MET A 25 -7.27 -12.10 5.91
N ARG A 26 -6.64 -10.91 5.92
CA ARG A 26 -6.87 -9.91 4.88
C ARG A 26 -6.18 -10.31 3.59
N LYS A 27 -6.95 -10.34 2.51
CA LYS A 27 -6.52 -10.78 1.20
C LYS A 27 -6.29 -9.58 0.29
N VAL A 28 -5.13 -9.53 -0.37
CA VAL A 28 -4.90 -8.62 -1.49
C VAL A 28 -5.60 -9.19 -2.72
N ASN A 29 -6.65 -8.53 -3.20
CA ASN A 29 -7.48 -9.00 -4.30
C ASN A 29 -6.80 -8.78 -5.65
N HIS A 30 -6.37 -7.54 -5.89
CA HIS A 30 -5.69 -7.15 -7.12
C HIS A 30 -4.90 -5.86 -6.91
N VAL A 31 -4.08 -5.51 -7.91
CA VAL A 31 -3.36 -4.24 -7.95
C VAL A 31 -3.61 -3.55 -9.29
N THR A 32 -3.68 -2.22 -9.26
CA THR A 32 -3.92 -1.37 -10.42
C THR A 32 -2.87 -0.26 -10.47
N PHE A 33 -2.26 -0.07 -11.64
CA PHE A 33 -1.34 1.04 -11.87
C PHE A 33 -2.12 2.33 -12.10
N ILE A 34 -1.71 3.40 -11.42
CA ILE A 34 -2.23 4.75 -11.62
C ILE A 34 -1.05 5.64 -11.98
N GLY A 35 -0.98 5.99 -13.27
CA GLY A 35 0.15 6.75 -13.82
C GLY A 35 0.28 8.16 -13.26
N ASN A 36 -0.85 8.82 -12.98
CA ASN A 36 -0.89 10.15 -12.40
C ASN A 36 -1.89 10.15 -11.25
N ASN A 37 -1.41 10.07 -10.00
CA ASN A 37 -2.25 10.28 -8.83
C ASN A 37 -1.60 11.31 -7.92
N LYS A 38 -2.43 12.15 -7.28
CA LYS A 38 -1.95 13.04 -6.22
C LYS A 38 -1.88 12.25 -4.92
N LEU A 39 -0.72 12.27 -4.27
CA LEU A 39 -0.56 11.58 -3.00
C LEU A 39 -1.29 12.32 -1.88
N SER A 40 -2.00 11.58 -1.02
CA SER A 40 -2.74 12.12 0.12
C SER A 40 -1.89 12.30 1.40
N ARG A 41 -0.66 11.77 1.41
CA ARG A 41 0.26 11.72 2.57
C ARG A 41 1.73 11.65 2.14
N GLY A 42 2.62 11.88 3.11
CA GLY A 42 4.08 11.84 2.96
C GLY A 42 4.71 13.10 2.36
N ASN A 43 6.02 13.02 2.10
CA ASN A 43 6.85 14.15 1.62
C ASN A 43 6.47 14.69 0.24
N ASN A 44 5.65 13.95 -0.51
CA ASN A 44 5.21 14.29 -1.87
C ASN A 44 3.70 14.56 -1.95
N ILE A 45 3.08 14.96 -0.84
CA ILE A 45 1.67 15.36 -0.82
C ILE A 45 1.35 16.37 -1.94
N ASP A 46 0.17 16.21 -2.55
CA ASP A 46 -0.36 17.03 -3.66
C ASP A 46 0.44 17.00 -4.97
N LYS A 47 1.55 16.26 -5.04
CA LYS A 47 2.31 16.05 -6.28
C LYS A 47 1.80 14.83 -7.03
N GLU A 48 1.84 14.90 -8.35
CA GLU A 48 1.63 13.73 -9.19
C GLU A 48 2.77 12.74 -8.97
N HIS A 49 2.40 11.52 -8.57
CA HIS A 49 3.34 10.45 -8.33
C HIS A 49 2.79 9.17 -8.96
N PRO A 50 3.51 8.51 -9.88
CA PRO A 50 3.08 7.24 -10.45
C PRO A 50 3.07 6.19 -9.35
N CYS A 51 1.91 5.59 -9.12
CA CYS A 51 1.71 4.64 -8.04
C CYS A 51 0.93 3.42 -8.49
N TRP A 52 0.94 2.42 -7.63
CA TRP A 52 0.06 1.29 -7.68
C TRP A 52 -0.88 1.34 -6.48
N ILE A 53 -2.13 1.00 -6.70
CA ILE A 53 -3.10 0.76 -5.63
C ILE A 53 -3.33 -0.74 -5.53
N ALA A 54 -3.07 -1.30 -4.37
CA ALA A 54 -3.48 -2.64 -4.00
C ALA A 54 -4.80 -2.59 -3.24
N TYR A 55 -5.76 -3.38 -3.70
CA TYR A 55 -7.11 -3.49 -3.13
C TYR A 55 -7.15 -4.66 -2.17
N ILE A 56 -7.51 -4.39 -0.93
CA ILE A 56 -7.41 -5.33 0.17
C ILE A 56 -8.81 -5.55 0.74
N GLU A 57 -9.21 -6.81 0.86
CA GLU A 57 -10.48 -7.16 1.48
C GLU A 57 -10.53 -6.70 2.93
N SER A 58 -11.60 -5.98 3.28
CA SER A 58 -11.86 -5.48 4.61
C SER A 58 -13.19 -6.02 5.15
N LEU A 59 -13.55 -5.63 6.37
CA LEU A 59 -14.76 -6.11 7.02
C LEU A 59 -16.02 -5.69 6.25
N PHE A 60 -17.04 -6.55 6.28
CA PHE A 60 -18.35 -6.30 5.70
C PHE A 60 -18.35 -6.05 4.17
N GLY A 61 -17.40 -6.65 3.45
CA GLY A 61 -17.30 -6.51 1.99
C GLY A 61 -16.78 -5.14 1.54
N ASN A 62 -16.24 -4.35 2.46
CA ASN A 62 -15.54 -3.12 2.13
C ASN A 62 -14.11 -3.41 1.64
N GLU A 63 -13.46 -2.37 1.12
CA GLU A 63 -12.09 -2.44 0.64
C GLU A 63 -11.21 -1.40 1.34
N ASP A 64 -10.01 -1.85 1.70
CA ASP A 64 -8.91 -0.98 2.08
C ASP A 64 -7.94 -0.84 0.90
N HIS A 65 -7.15 0.22 0.90
CA HIS A 65 -6.19 0.52 -0.16
C HIS A 65 -4.77 0.66 0.39
N LEU A 66 -3.81 0.03 -0.28
CA LEU A 66 -2.40 0.25 -0.06
C LEU A 66 -1.80 0.94 -1.29
N THR A 67 -1.20 2.10 -1.08
CA THR A 67 -0.51 2.85 -2.14
C THR A 67 0.96 2.49 -2.15
N ILE A 68 1.48 2.09 -3.31
CA ILE A 68 2.88 1.69 -3.53
C ILE A 68 3.48 2.58 -4.62
N SER A 69 4.70 3.07 -4.43
CA SER A 69 5.41 3.86 -5.43
C SER A 69 5.83 2.99 -6.63
N ASP A 70 5.49 3.39 -7.86
CA ASP A 70 6.04 2.74 -9.07
C ASP A 70 7.54 3.04 -9.25
N GLU A 71 8.07 4.04 -8.55
CA GLU A 71 9.50 4.39 -8.68
C GLU A 71 10.41 3.51 -7.85
N THR A 72 9.95 3.12 -6.65
CA THR A 72 10.77 2.45 -5.64
C THR A 72 10.24 1.08 -5.27
N SER A 73 9.03 0.71 -5.69
CA SER A 73 8.24 -0.42 -5.18
C SER A 73 7.94 -0.37 -3.69
N GLU A 74 8.28 0.71 -2.98
CA GLU A 74 8.07 0.82 -1.54
C GLU A 74 6.65 1.33 -1.23
N PRO A 75 6.00 0.79 -0.18
CA PRO A 75 4.69 1.28 0.26
C PRO A 75 4.81 2.71 0.78
N LEU A 76 3.79 3.52 0.50
CA LEU A 76 3.72 4.92 0.92
C LEU A 76 2.78 5.07 2.12
N TYR A 77 1.54 4.64 1.95
CA TYR A 77 0.51 4.71 2.98
C TYR A 77 -0.56 3.66 2.72
N TYR A 78 -1.28 3.35 3.78
CA TYR A 78 -2.47 2.51 3.77
C TYR A 78 -3.68 3.36 4.17
N GLN A 79 -4.80 3.15 3.51
CA GLN A 79 -6.07 3.81 3.80
C GLN A 79 -7.13 2.74 4.04
N ASN A 80 -7.78 2.77 5.19
CA ASN A 80 -8.87 1.86 5.48
C ASN A 80 -10.20 2.33 4.87
N PHE A 81 -11.21 1.47 4.87
CA PHE A 81 -12.56 1.80 4.39
C PHE A 81 -13.24 2.98 5.12
N ASN A 82 -12.75 3.36 6.31
CA ASN A 82 -13.19 4.56 7.04
C ASN A 82 -12.43 5.83 6.64
N LEU A 83 -11.66 5.79 5.55
CA LEU A 83 -10.81 6.87 5.02
C LEU A 83 -9.68 7.33 5.96
N ILE A 84 -9.38 6.55 7.00
CA ILE A 84 -8.24 6.80 7.88
C ILE A 84 -6.98 6.40 7.11
N THR A 85 -6.09 7.38 6.90
CA THR A 85 -4.84 7.18 6.16
C THR A 85 -3.67 7.12 7.13
N LEU A 86 -2.89 6.04 7.06
CA LEU A 86 -1.74 5.74 7.90
C LEU A 86 -0.49 5.65 7.02
N GLU A 87 0.54 6.43 7.34
CA GLU A 87 1.84 6.35 6.64
C GLU A 87 2.56 5.06 7.04
N ILE A 88 3.34 4.51 6.10
CA ILE A 88 4.08 3.26 6.29
C ILE A 88 5.57 3.56 6.24
N ILE A 89 6.29 3.05 7.24
CA ILE A 89 7.74 3.10 7.30
C ILE A 89 8.32 1.69 7.33
N LYS A 90 9.55 1.56 6.85
CA LYS A 90 10.33 0.33 6.89
C LYS A 90 11.39 0.44 7.97
N ASN A 91 11.43 -0.51 8.89
CA ASN A 91 12.44 -0.53 9.94
C ASN A 91 13.79 -1.03 9.38
N ASN A 92 14.83 -1.02 10.22
CA ASN A 92 16.18 -1.45 9.84
C ASN A 92 16.28 -2.95 9.49
N GLU A 93 15.30 -3.76 9.91
CA GLU A 93 15.19 -5.19 9.61
C GLU A 93 14.41 -5.45 8.31
N GLY A 94 13.91 -4.39 7.67
CA GLY A 94 13.15 -4.47 6.43
C GLY A 94 11.67 -4.86 6.60
N ILE A 95 11.14 -4.75 7.82
CA ILE A 95 9.74 -4.98 8.20
C ILE A 95 8.97 -3.66 8.13
N TYR A 96 7.77 -3.70 7.56
CA TYR A 96 6.88 -2.54 7.46
C TYR A 96 6.02 -2.35 8.70
N GLN A 97 5.85 -1.10 9.12
CA GLN A 97 5.01 -0.71 10.24
C GLN A 97 4.35 0.64 9.98
N TYR A 98 3.21 0.91 10.63
CA TYR A 98 2.61 2.24 10.58
C TYR A 98 3.47 3.26 11.31
N GLN A 99 3.63 4.44 10.71
CA GLN A 99 4.22 5.59 11.36
C GLN A 99 3.23 6.12 12.42
N LYS A 100 3.67 6.13 13.68
CA LYS A 100 2.90 6.67 14.81
C LYS A 100 3.02 8.18 14.91
#